data_AF-A0A6L5Z7K2-F1
#
_entry.id   AF-A0A6L5Z7K2-F1
#
_cell.length_a   1.000
_cell.length_b   1.000
_cell.length_c   1.000
_cell.angle_alpha   90.00
_cell.angle_beta   90.00
_cell.angle_gamma   90.00
#
_symmetry.space_group_name_H-M   'P 1'
#
loop_
_entity.id
_entity.type
_entity.pdbx_description
1 polymer ?
#
loop_
_entity_poly.entity_id
_entity_poly.type
_entity_poly.pdbx_seq_one_letter_code
_entity_poly.pdbx_strand_id
1 'polypeptide(L)'
;MYDKLARGYASQYLRRLPDHKQVDRFGASQKRKDAVYCFAECALSKKPGRTLKRMAPRVGPLFRHGHVVYWDKTGKCFSAQAITCAKDTVVSPAGRADESLYEEKSAFLTDFVISIDSDDGQSYLATYANMGHHAIARFLERDLATPETIGRATRTTLNIVRNLSLAVDQSPRHWGSYSFLIPFGEGGLPAVSMAAAVAPGQPQRHIISVRTYLDENMLSEADMQRMEGFEDAMSRLDEPGGRDRMNDWIAKNIRPWDLRAKAGSEAPGMDCS
;
A
#
# COMPACT_ATOMS: atom_id res chain seq x y z
N MET A 1 -4.28 4.25 -26.09
CA MET A 1 -5.67 4.33 -26.68
C MET A 1 -6.72 4.88 -25.70
N TYR A 2 -6.50 4.77 -24.38
CA TYR A 2 -7.50 5.10 -23.36
C TYR A 2 -7.39 6.51 -22.77
N ASP A 3 -6.46 7.33 -23.24
CA ASP A 3 -6.06 8.60 -22.63
C ASP A 3 -7.25 9.54 -22.34
N LYS A 4 -8.15 9.72 -23.33
CA LYS A 4 -9.35 10.56 -23.17
C LYS A 4 -10.41 10.01 -22.18
N LEU A 5 -10.38 8.72 -21.86
CA LEU A 5 -11.36 8.04 -20.99
C LEU A 5 -10.74 7.47 -19.70
N ALA A 6 -9.44 7.61 -19.51
CA ALA A 6 -8.69 7.01 -18.40
C ALA A 6 -9.25 7.38 -17.03
N ARG A 7 -9.57 8.67 -16.82
CA ARG A 7 -10.21 9.16 -15.59
C ARG A 7 -11.57 8.50 -15.33
N GLY A 8 -12.33 8.23 -16.39
CA GLY A 8 -13.63 7.56 -16.32
C GLY A 8 -13.49 6.11 -15.89
N TYR A 9 -12.57 5.36 -16.53
CA TYR A 9 -12.27 3.98 -16.16
C TYR A 9 -11.68 3.85 -14.75
N ALA A 10 -10.77 4.73 -14.35
CA ALA A 10 -10.25 4.79 -12.98
C ALA A 10 -11.38 5.05 -11.96
N SER A 11 -12.31 5.96 -12.28
CA SER A 11 -13.49 6.21 -11.44
C SER A 11 -14.40 4.98 -11.34
N GLN A 12 -14.63 4.29 -12.46
CA GLN A 12 -15.44 3.07 -12.51
C GLN A 12 -14.81 1.94 -11.70
N TYR A 13 -13.49 1.76 -11.82
CA TYR A 13 -12.73 0.80 -11.02
C TYR A 13 -12.89 1.06 -9.52
N LEU A 14 -12.64 2.29 -9.06
CA LEU A 14 -12.76 2.67 -7.65
C LEU A 14 -14.19 2.52 -7.12
N ARG A 15 -15.22 2.72 -7.95
CA ARG A 15 -16.63 2.49 -7.59
C ARG A 15 -16.98 1.01 -7.39
N ARG A 16 -16.26 0.09 -8.04
CA ARG A 16 -16.47 -1.36 -7.91
C ARG A 16 -15.80 -1.94 -6.66
N LEU A 17 -14.85 -1.22 -6.06
CA LEU A 17 -14.21 -1.65 -4.81
C LEU A 17 -15.17 -1.51 -3.62
N PRO A 18 -15.05 -2.39 -2.60
CA PRO A 18 -15.75 -2.20 -1.33
C PRO A 18 -15.35 -0.87 -0.68
N ASP A 19 -16.30 -0.23 0.00
CA ASP A 19 -16.06 0.96 0.83
C ASP A 19 -15.09 0.62 1.98
N HIS A 20 -14.10 1.48 2.23
CA HIS A 20 -13.12 1.29 3.31
C HIS A 20 -13.76 1.11 4.68
N LYS A 21 -14.93 1.72 4.94
CA LYS A 21 -15.69 1.52 6.20
C LYS A 21 -16.02 0.06 6.48
N GLN A 22 -16.01 -0.81 5.47
CA GLN A 22 -16.20 -2.25 5.67
C GLN A 22 -15.03 -2.91 6.42
N VAL A 23 -13.82 -2.36 6.32
CA VAL A 23 -12.65 -2.80 7.11
C VAL A 23 -12.90 -2.54 8.59
N ASP A 24 -13.31 -1.33 8.96
CA ASP A 24 -13.58 -0.97 10.36
C ASP A 24 -14.74 -1.79 10.92
N ARG A 25 -15.81 -1.97 10.13
CA ARG A 25 -16.93 -2.86 10.49
C ARG A 25 -16.48 -4.30 10.71
N PHE A 26 -15.60 -4.83 9.84
CA PHE A 26 -15.03 -6.16 10.04
C PHE A 26 -14.21 -6.20 11.33
N GLY A 27 -13.37 -5.19 11.57
CA GLY A 27 -12.53 -5.04 12.76
C GLY A 27 -13.29 -5.13 14.09
N ALA A 28 -14.52 -4.60 14.13
CA ALA A 28 -15.40 -4.61 15.30
C ALA A 28 -16.39 -5.80 15.32
N SER A 29 -16.43 -6.63 14.28
CA SER A 29 -17.46 -7.66 14.11
C SER A 29 -17.18 -8.97 14.85
N GLN A 30 -18.24 -9.73 15.14
CA GLN A 30 -18.13 -11.13 15.57
C GLN A 30 -17.37 -11.99 14.57
N LYS A 31 -17.48 -11.66 13.27
CA LYS A 31 -16.80 -12.37 12.20
C LYS A 31 -15.27 -12.34 12.32
N ARG A 32 -14.69 -11.23 12.79
CA ARG A 32 -13.25 -11.17 13.11
C ARG A 32 -12.91 -12.13 14.25
N LYS A 33 -13.70 -12.14 15.33
CA LYS A 33 -13.49 -13.05 16.46
C LYS A 33 -13.55 -14.51 16.01
N ASP A 34 -14.54 -14.87 15.19
CA ASP A 34 -14.67 -16.21 14.63
C ASP A 34 -13.48 -16.60 13.75
N ALA A 35 -12.92 -15.65 12.99
CA ALA A 35 -11.70 -15.88 12.21
C ALA A 35 -10.49 -16.16 13.11
N VAL A 36 -10.34 -15.40 14.20
CA VAL A 36 -9.26 -15.61 15.19
C VAL A 36 -9.39 -16.98 15.86
N TYR A 37 -10.59 -17.34 16.34
CA TYR A 37 -10.82 -18.67 16.93
C TYR A 37 -10.57 -19.80 15.93
N CYS A 38 -11.07 -19.65 14.69
CA CYS A 38 -10.84 -20.65 13.64
C CYS A 38 -9.35 -20.82 13.33
N PHE A 39 -8.58 -19.73 13.31
CA PHE A 39 -7.14 -19.81 13.11
C PHE A 39 -6.44 -20.53 14.26
N ALA A 40 -6.78 -20.21 15.52
CA ALA A 40 -6.23 -20.89 16.69
C ALA A 40 -6.48 -22.41 16.67
N GLU A 41 -7.69 -22.84 16.33
CA GLU A 41 -8.00 -24.28 16.16
C GLU A 41 -7.18 -24.94 15.04
N CYS A 42 -6.99 -24.21 13.93
CA CYS A 42 -6.22 -24.71 12.80
C CYS A 42 -4.73 -24.78 13.11
N ALA A 43 -4.20 -23.79 13.84
CA ALA A 43 -2.81 -23.70 14.28
C ALA A 43 -2.38 -24.91 15.10
N LEU A 44 -3.27 -25.49 15.91
CA LEU A 44 -2.96 -26.65 16.74
C LEU A 44 -3.05 -27.99 15.99
N SER A 45 -3.88 -28.08 14.95
CA SER A 45 -4.35 -29.39 14.47
C SER A 45 -4.27 -29.62 12.96
N LYS A 46 -3.88 -28.60 12.17
CA LYS A 46 -3.94 -28.65 10.70
C LYS A 46 -2.61 -28.28 10.06
N LYS A 47 -2.47 -28.67 8.78
CA LYS A 47 -1.39 -28.23 7.88
C LYS A 47 -1.77 -26.88 7.24
N PRO A 48 -0.79 -26.04 6.82
CA PRO A 48 -1.01 -24.72 6.23
C PRO A 48 -2.14 -24.67 5.18
N GLY A 49 -2.12 -25.58 4.19
CA GLY A 49 -3.11 -25.59 3.12
C GLY A 49 -4.55 -25.89 3.57
N ARG A 50 -4.75 -26.66 4.66
CA ARG A 50 -6.08 -26.89 5.24
C ARG A 50 -6.56 -25.66 6.01
N THR A 51 -5.65 -24.96 6.68
CA THR A 51 -5.94 -23.69 7.36
C THR A 51 -6.45 -22.66 6.38
N LEU A 52 -5.78 -22.47 5.23
CA LEU A 52 -6.23 -21.52 4.18
C LEU A 52 -7.67 -21.78 3.74
N LYS A 53 -8.02 -23.03 3.46
CA LYS A 53 -9.39 -23.40 3.05
C LYS A 53 -10.43 -23.10 4.13
N ARG A 54 -10.10 -23.30 5.41
CA ARG A 54 -10.99 -23.00 6.54
C ARG A 54 -11.12 -21.52 6.84
N MET A 55 -10.03 -20.76 6.63
CA MET A 55 -10.01 -19.32 6.87
C MET A 55 -10.77 -18.54 5.79
N ALA A 56 -10.72 -18.97 4.53
CA ALA A 56 -11.37 -18.29 3.41
C ALA A 56 -12.83 -17.85 3.66
N PRO A 57 -13.76 -18.71 4.13
CA PRO A 57 -15.13 -18.28 4.44
C PRO A 57 -15.24 -17.35 5.65
N ARG A 58 -14.25 -17.35 6.56
CA ARG A 58 -14.26 -16.51 7.78
C ARG A 58 -13.86 -15.07 7.47
N VAL A 59 -12.95 -14.86 6.54
CA VAL A 59 -12.43 -13.53 6.21
C VAL A 59 -13.02 -12.95 4.90
N GLY A 60 -13.54 -13.81 4.02
CA GLY A 60 -14.26 -13.42 2.82
C GLY A 60 -15.65 -12.83 3.11
N PRO A 61 -16.25 -12.03 2.20
CA PRO A 61 -15.75 -11.69 0.87
C PRO A 61 -14.82 -10.48 0.85
N LEU A 62 -14.54 -9.85 1.99
CA LEU A 62 -13.73 -8.62 2.06
C LEU A 62 -12.24 -8.93 1.87
N PHE A 63 -11.71 -9.86 2.64
CA PHE A 63 -10.30 -10.28 2.58
C PHE A 63 -10.16 -11.53 1.72
N ARG A 64 -10.02 -11.35 0.40
CA ARG A 64 -10.09 -12.47 -0.57
C ARG A 64 -8.77 -13.22 -0.78
N HIS A 65 -7.64 -12.62 -0.40
CA HIS A 65 -6.30 -13.12 -0.71
C HIS A 65 -5.59 -13.53 0.57
N GLY A 66 -5.98 -14.70 1.09
CA GLY A 66 -5.38 -15.29 2.29
C GLY A 66 -4.13 -16.11 1.96
N HIS A 67 -3.09 -15.98 2.76
CA HIS A 67 -1.86 -16.78 2.69
C HIS A 67 -1.33 -17.06 4.10
N VAL A 68 -0.53 -18.12 4.21
CA VAL A 68 0.23 -18.42 5.44
C VAL A 68 1.58 -17.78 5.27
N VAL A 69 1.96 -16.91 6.21
CA VAL A 69 3.23 -16.16 6.16
C VAL A 69 4.37 -17.04 6.63
N TYR A 70 4.23 -17.64 7.82
CA TYR A 70 5.12 -18.66 8.36
C TYR A 70 4.33 -19.73 9.12
N TRP A 71 4.87 -20.93 9.19
CA TRP A 71 4.25 -22.06 9.87
C TRP A 71 5.30 -23.06 10.34
N ASP A 72 5.78 -22.87 11.57
CA ASP A 72 6.81 -23.69 12.17
C ASP A 72 6.49 -24.00 13.63
N LYS A 73 7.52 -24.44 14.37
CA LYS A 73 7.40 -24.79 15.79
C LYS A 73 7.38 -23.55 16.69
N THR A 74 7.99 -22.45 16.25
CA THR A 74 8.11 -21.20 17.01
C THR A 74 6.88 -20.32 16.87
N GLY A 75 6.16 -20.44 15.75
CA GLY A 75 4.87 -19.77 15.59
C GLY A 75 4.20 -20.04 14.25
N LYS A 76 3.03 -19.42 14.09
CA LYS A 76 2.18 -19.56 12.91
C LYS A 76 1.52 -18.22 12.61
N CYS A 77 1.55 -17.81 11.36
CA CYS A 77 0.93 -16.56 10.94
C CYS A 77 0.09 -16.73 9.68
N PHE A 78 -1.11 -16.17 9.72
CA PHE A 78 -2.02 -16.03 8.60
C PHE A 78 -2.22 -14.54 8.30
N SER A 79 -2.15 -14.20 7.01
CA SER A 79 -2.48 -12.86 6.52
C SER A 79 -3.51 -12.96 5.42
N ALA A 80 -4.46 -12.02 5.40
CA ALA A 80 -5.38 -11.86 4.30
C ALA A 80 -5.54 -10.40 3.91
N GLN A 81 -5.67 -10.13 2.61
CA GLN A 81 -5.66 -8.77 2.09
C GLN A 81 -7.02 -8.31 1.56
N ALA A 82 -7.36 -7.05 1.84
CA ALA A 82 -8.50 -6.34 1.28
C ALA A 82 -8.05 -5.09 0.52
N ILE A 83 -8.58 -4.91 -0.70
CA ILE A 83 -8.47 -3.64 -1.43
C ILE A 83 -9.82 -2.95 -1.35
N THR A 84 -9.82 -1.73 -0.83
CA THR A 84 -11.03 -0.93 -0.58
C THR A 84 -10.86 0.48 -1.10
N CYS A 85 -11.96 1.21 -1.23
CA CYS A 85 -11.98 2.59 -1.69
C CYS A 85 -12.42 3.53 -0.58
N ALA A 86 -11.70 4.63 -0.39
CA ALA A 86 -12.14 5.76 0.41
C ALA A 86 -12.34 6.97 -0.51
N LYS A 87 -13.51 7.64 -0.39
CA LYS A 87 -13.93 8.70 -1.32
C LYS A 87 -13.28 10.04 -1.03
N ASP A 88 -13.04 10.31 0.24
CA ASP A 88 -12.66 11.62 0.78
C ASP A 88 -11.41 11.43 1.65
N THR A 89 -10.36 10.82 1.07
CA THR A 89 -9.11 10.60 1.79
C THR A 89 -8.47 11.94 2.07
N VAL A 90 -8.27 12.27 3.34
CA VAL A 90 -7.55 13.48 3.75
C VAL A 90 -6.08 13.12 3.90
N VAL A 91 -5.21 13.83 3.19
CA VAL A 91 -3.76 13.65 3.27
C VAL A 91 -3.14 14.79 4.06
N SER A 92 -2.22 14.45 4.96
CA SER A 92 -1.48 15.38 5.81
C SER A 92 0.02 15.08 5.80
N PRO A 93 0.90 16.06 6.09
CA PRO A 93 2.31 15.78 6.29
C PRO A 93 2.49 14.83 7.47
N ALA A 94 3.51 13.98 7.42
CA ALA A 94 3.84 13.10 8.54
C ALA A 94 4.15 13.97 9.78
N GLY A 95 3.47 13.68 10.89
CA GLY A 95 3.65 14.40 12.16
C GLY A 95 2.90 15.73 12.29
N ARG A 96 2.14 16.17 11.27
CA ARG A 96 1.30 17.39 11.33
C ARG A 96 -0.14 17.07 10.91
N ALA A 97 -0.84 16.36 11.79
CA ALA A 97 -2.17 15.83 11.51
C ALA A 97 -3.27 16.90 11.39
N ASP A 98 -3.00 18.10 11.87
CA ASP A 98 -3.84 19.28 11.81
C ASP A 98 -3.80 19.99 10.44
N GLU A 99 -2.77 19.73 9.63
CA GLU A 99 -2.62 20.31 8.30
C GLU A 99 -3.21 19.38 7.23
N SER A 100 -4.29 19.79 6.55
CA SER A 100 -4.77 19.10 5.35
C SER A 100 -4.05 19.63 4.10
N LEU A 101 -3.46 18.73 3.33
CA LEU A 101 -2.76 19.05 2.09
C LEU A 101 -3.71 19.01 0.89
N TYR A 102 -4.48 17.93 0.77
CA TYR A 102 -5.47 17.71 -0.29
C TYR A 102 -6.38 16.55 0.08
N GLU A 103 -7.50 16.46 -0.65
CA GLU A 103 -8.43 15.36 -0.59
C GLU A 103 -8.42 14.58 -1.91
N GLU A 104 -8.41 13.25 -1.82
CA GLU A 104 -8.50 12.41 -3.01
C GLU A 104 -9.29 11.10 -2.77
N LYS A 105 -9.87 10.61 -3.86
CA LYS A 105 -10.42 9.24 -3.87
C LYS A 105 -9.29 8.26 -4.09
N SER A 106 -9.14 7.30 -3.18
CA SER A 106 -7.98 6.40 -3.20
C SER A 106 -8.36 4.95 -2.92
N ALA A 107 -7.65 4.04 -3.57
CA ALA A 107 -7.64 2.63 -3.22
C ALA A 107 -6.66 2.38 -2.08
N PHE A 108 -7.05 1.62 -1.08
CA PHE A 108 -6.23 1.24 0.07
C PHE A 108 -6.03 -0.27 0.10
N LEU A 109 -4.82 -0.70 0.43
CA LEU A 109 -4.52 -2.08 0.78
C LEU A 109 -4.43 -2.22 2.29
N THR A 110 -5.26 -3.11 2.85
CA THR A 110 -5.27 -3.44 4.27
C THR A 110 -5.08 -4.92 4.47
N ASP A 111 -4.17 -5.25 5.38
CA ASP A 111 -3.95 -6.62 5.83
C ASP A 111 -4.73 -6.89 7.10
N PHE A 112 -5.34 -8.06 7.15
CA PHE A 112 -5.77 -8.70 8.38
C PHE A 112 -4.76 -9.79 8.72
N VAL A 113 -4.04 -9.60 9.82
CA VAL A 113 -2.98 -10.50 10.28
C VAL A 113 -3.40 -11.17 11.58
N ILE A 114 -3.16 -12.47 11.67
CA ILE A 114 -3.30 -13.26 12.89
C ILE A 114 -2.02 -14.06 13.07
N SER A 115 -1.32 -13.86 14.18
CA SER A 115 -0.13 -14.61 14.56
C SER A 115 -0.36 -15.30 15.91
N ILE A 116 0.19 -16.50 16.05
CA ILE A 116 0.26 -17.25 17.30
C ILE A 116 1.69 -17.74 17.42
N ASP A 117 2.40 -17.21 18.40
CA ASP A 117 3.76 -17.64 18.76
C ASP A 117 3.68 -18.43 20.08
N SER A 118 4.81 -18.90 20.62
CA SER A 118 4.85 -19.81 21.79
C SER A 118 4.10 -19.29 23.02
N ASP A 119 4.06 -17.97 23.19
CA ASP A 119 3.64 -17.33 24.44
C ASP A 119 2.50 -16.32 24.25
N ASP A 120 2.15 -15.95 23.02
CA ASP A 120 1.14 -14.93 22.73
C ASP A 120 0.42 -15.14 21.39
N GLY A 121 -0.81 -14.65 21.30
CA GLY A 121 -1.61 -14.63 20.08
C GLY A 121 -2.09 -13.22 19.77
N GLN A 122 -1.74 -12.71 18.59
CA GLN A 122 -2.09 -11.35 18.18
C GLN A 122 -2.96 -11.36 16.93
N SER A 123 -3.87 -10.38 16.84
CA SER A 123 -4.61 -10.12 15.62
C SER A 123 -4.81 -8.62 15.42
N TYR A 124 -4.53 -8.13 14.22
CA TYR A 124 -4.65 -6.71 13.92
C TYR A 124 -5.01 -6.47 12.45
N LEU A 125 -5.50 -5.26 12.20
CA LEU A 125 -5.74 -4.71 10.88
C LEU A 125 -4.71 -3.62 10.64
N ALA A 126 -4.00 -3.66 9.52
CA ALA A 126 -3.01 -2.67 9.20
C ALA A 126 -3.12 -2.21 7.74
N THR A 127 -3.24 -0.91 7.56
CA THR A 127 -3.32 -0.25 6.26
C THR A 127 -1.97 0.39 5.97
N TYR A 128 -1.25 -0.13 4.97
CA TYR A 128 0.13 0.27 4.70
C TYR A 128 0.30 1.11 3.44
N ALA A 129 -0.59 0.93 2.47
CA ALA A 129 -0.43 1.48 1.15
C ALA A 129 -1.75 2.05 0.61
N ASN A 130 -1.64 3.16 -0.12
CA ASN A 130 -2.74 3.65 -0.94
C ASN A 130 -2.27 4.05 -2.35
N MET A 131 -3.25 4.20 -3.24
CA MET A 131 -3.06 4.67 -4.60
C MET A 131 -4.24 5.55 -4.99
N GLY A 132 -3.95 6.81 -5.29
CA GLY A 132 -4.95 7.81 -5.64
C GLY A 132 -5.57 7.58 -7.02
N HIS A 133 -6.76 8.14 -7.22
CA HIS A 133 -7.46 8.13 -8.53
C HIS A 133 -6.57 8.66 -9.66
N HIS A 134 -5.77 9.71 -9.39
CA HIS A 134 -4.82 10.24 -10.36
C HIS A 134 -3.80 9.19 -10.81
N ALA A 135 -3.16 8.49 -9.86
CA ALA A 135 -2.19 7.45 -10.18
C ALA A 135 -2.82 6.30 -10.99
N ILE A 136 -4.04 5.90 -10.65
CA ILE A 136 -4.77 4.84 -11.37
C ILE A 136 -5.12 5.29 -12.79
N ALA A 137 -5.53 6.55 -12.99
CA ALA A 137 -5.77 7.10 -14.31
C ALA A 137 -4.48 7.09 -15.15
N ARG A 138 -3.35 7.47 -14.57
CA ARG A 138 -2.04 7.47 -15.25
C ARG A 138 -1.59 6.11 -15.76
N PHE A 139 -1.99 5.01 -15.11
CA PHE A 139 -1.72 3.67 -15.62
C PHE A 139 -2.46 3.40 -16.95
N LEU A 140 -3.64 3.97 -17.14
CA LEU A 140 -4.44 3.82 -18.36
C LEU A 140 -3.99 4.80 -19.45
N GLU A 141 -3.62 6.03 -19.08
CA GLU A 141 -3.16 7.06 -20.01
C GLU A 141 -1.85 6.65 -20.71
N ARG A 142 -0.99 5.93 -19.99
CA ARG A 142 0.32 5.45 -20.47
C ARG A 142 0.32 4.00 -20.94
N ASP A 143 -0.87 3.44 -21.17
CA ASP A 143 -1.07 2.07 -21.66
C ASP A 143 -0.35 0.97 -20.81
N LEU A 144 -0.01 1.24 -19.54
CA LEU A 144 0.52 0.28 -18.57
C LEU A 144 -0.56 -0.72 -18.10
N ALA A 145 -1.82 -0.30 -18.18
CA ALA A 145 -2.99 -1.12 -17.91
C ALA A 145 -4.12 -0.79 -18.89
N THR A 146 -5.06 -1.73 -19.03
CA THR A 146 -6.34 -1.55 -19.71
C THR A 146 -7.46 -1.54 -18.69
N PRO A 147 -8.70 -1.16 -19.05
CA PRO A 147 -9.85 -1.25 -18.15
C PRO A 147 -10.06 -2.64 -17.53
N GLU A 148 -9.67 -3.70 -18.23
CA GLU A 148 -9.77 -5.10 -17.80
C GLU A 148 -8.63 -5.49 -16.85
N THR A 149 -7.43 -4.93 -17.04
CA THR A 149 -6.23 -5.29 -16.26
C THR A 149 -5.92 -4.34 -15.11
N ILE A 150 -6.57 -3.17 -15.03
CA ILE A 150 -6.32 -2.15 -13.99
C ILE A 150 -6.43 -2.71 -12.58
N GLY A 151 -7.39 -3.61 -12.32
CA GLY A 151 -7.54 -4.21 -11.00
C GLY A 151 -6.37 -5.12 -10.59
N ARG A 152 -5.71 -5.75 -11.56
CA ARG A 152 -4.46 -6.51 -11.34
C ARG A 152 -3.30 -5.56 -11.12
N ALA A 153 -3.13 -4.56 -12.00
CA ALA A 153 -2.06 -3.58 -11.91
C ALA A 153 -2.07 -2.84 -10.56
N THR A 154 -3.22 -2.28 -10.15
CA THR A 154 -3.37 -1.61 -8.86
C THR A 154 -3.05 -2.54 -7.68
N ARG A 155 -3.47 -3.81 -7.73
CA ARG A 155 -3.12 -4.79 -6.69
C ARG A 155 -1.62 -5.03 -6.60
N THR A 156 -0.97 -5.28 -7.74
CA THR A 156 0.48 -5.52 -7.79
C THR A 156 1.23 -4.31 -7.23
N THR A 157 0.88 -3.10 -7.67
CA THR A 157 1.46 -1.85 -7.17
C THR A 157 1.28 -1.68 -5.66
N LEU A 158 0.06 -1.86 -5.16
CA LEU A 158 -0.22 -1.74 -3.73
C LEU A 158 0.55 -2.78 -2.90
N ASN A 159 0.73 -4.01 -3.41
CA ASN A 159 1.52 -5.04 -2.73
C ASN A 159 3.01 -4.67 -2.65
N ILE A 160 3.59 -4.16 -3.74
CA ILE A 160 4.98 -3.67 -3.75
C ILE A 160 5.14 -2.58 -2.69
N VAL A 161 4.24 -1.61 -2.69
CA VAL A 161 4.29 -0.45 -1.77
C VAL A 161 4.03 -0.85 -0.32
N ARG A 162 3.14 -1.82 -0.07
CA ARG A 162 2.92 -2.39 1.26
C ARG A 162 4.17 -3.05 1.80
N ASN A 163 4.88 -3.81 0.98
CA ASN A 163 6.12 -4.45 1.42
C ASN A 163 7.22 -3.42 1.67
N LEU A 164 7.31 -2.37 0.85
CA LEU A 164 8.19 -1.23 1.12
C LEU A 164 7.82 -0.55 2.45
N SER A 165 6.53 -0.32 2.72
CA SER A 165 6.08 0.29 3.98
C SER A 165 6.54 -0.51 5.19
N LEU A 166 6.42 -1.84 5.14
CA LEU A 166 6.89 -2.71 6.22
C LEU A 166 8.41 -2.65 6.40
N ALA A 167 9.16 -2.57 5.30
CA ALA A 167 10.61 -2.42 5.38
C ALA A 167 11.01 -1.05 5.98
N VAL A 168 10.31 0.03 5.59
CA VAL A 168 10.52 1.38 6.14
C VAL A 168 10.17 1.44 7.62
N ASP A 169 9.06 0.84 8.05
CA ASP A 169 8.66 0.79 9.46
C ASP A 169 9.70 0.08 10.35
N GLN A 170 10.48 -0.85 9.78
CA GLN A 170 11.57 -1.55 10.47
C GLN A 170 12.93 -0.84 10.37
N SER A 171 13.06 0.16 9.48
CA SER A 171 14.33 0.84 9.18
C SER A 171 14.54 2.03 10.10
N PRO A 172 15.68 2.24 10.80
CA PRO A 172 15.93 3.27 11.83
C PRO A 172 15.54 4.74 11.53
N ARG A 173 15.17 5.08 10.29
CA ARG A 173 14.79 6.43 9.83
C ARG A 173 13.27 6.62 9.67
N HIS A 174 12.47 6.13 10.62
CA HIS A 174 11.01 5.96 10.48
C HIS A 174 10.13 7.23 10.60
N TRP A 175 10.70 8.43 10.70
CA TRP A 175 9.91 9.60 11.12
C TRP A 175 10.08 10.79 10.16
N GLY A 176 9.25 10.83 9.11
CA GLY A 176 9.17 11.98 8.22
C GLY A 176 8.37 11.73 6.95
N SER A 177 8.05 12.82 6.24
CA SER A 177 7.50 12.73 4.90
C SER A 177 8.64 12.61 3.89
N TYR A 178 8.69 11.47 3.23
CA TYR A 178 9.73 11.13 2.28
C TYR A 178 9.14 10.68 0.96
N SER A 179 9.83 10.98 -0.14
CA SER A 179 9.51 10.42 -1.44
C SER A 179 10.44 9.25 -1.76
N PHE A 180 9.84 8.27 -2.42
CA PHE A 180 10.47 7.08 -2.98
C PHE A 180 10.22 7.05 -4.48
N LEU A 181 11.14 6.44 -5.21
CA LEU A 181 10.95 6.08 -6.60
C LEU A 181 11.13 4.56 -6.71
N ILE A 182 10.04 3.84 -6.96
CA ILE A 182 10.01 2.38 -6.93
C ILE A 182 9.94 1.86 -8.37
N PRO A 183 10.83 0.95 -8.82
CA PRO A 183 10.74 0.40 -10.17
C PRO A 183 9.44 -0.38 -10.38
N PHE A 184 8.88 -0.29 -11.59
CA PHE A 184 7.67 -1.00 -11.98
C PHE A 184 7.59 -1.17 -13.51
N GLY A 185 7.76 -2.41 -13.99
CA GLY A 185 7.99 -2.64 -15.42
C GLY A 185 9.26 -1.91 -15.86
N GLU A 186 9.21 -1.24 -17.00
CA GLU A 186 10.32 -0.41 -17.52
C GLU A 186 10.33 1.01 -16.91
N GLY A 187 9.36 1.34 -16.05
CA GLY A 187 9.18 2.68 -15.50
C GLY A 187 9.37 2.76 -13.99
N GLY A 188 8.89 3.87 -13.41
CA GLY A 188 9.00 4.16 -11.98
C GLY A 188 7.68 4.62 -11.36
N LEU A 189 7.48 4.29 -10.09
CA LEU A 189 6.35 4.71 -9.27
C LEU A 189 6.83 5.72 -8.23
N PRO A 190 6.57 7.02 -8.44
CA PRO A 190 6.72 8.01 -7.38
C PRO A 190 5.74 7.70 -6.25
N ALA A 191 6.28 7.45 -5.07
CA ALA A 191 5.53 7.16 -3.86
C ALA A 191 5.98 8.06 -2.72
N VAL A 192 5.09 8.35 -1.77
CA VAL A 192 5.38 9.28 -0.67
C VAL A 192 4.88 8.72 0.66
N SER A 193 5.73 8.79 1.68
CA SER A 193 5.37 8.54 3.08
C SER A 193 4.59 9.72 3.63
N MET A 194 3.37 9.49 4.08
CA MET A 194 2.47 10.54 4.56
C MET A 194 1.49 10.02 5.60
N ALA A 195 0.86 10.94 6.31
CA ALA A 195 -0.29 10.62 7.15
C ALA A 195 -1.57 10.73 6.31
N ALA A 196 -2.45 9.74 6.39
CA ALA A 196 -3.72 9.73 5.68
C ALA A 196 -4.87 9.30 6.59
N ALA A 197 -5.97 10.03 6.51
CA ALA A 197 -7.25 9.64 7.08
C ALA A 197 -8.21 9.21 5.96
N VAL A 198 -8.91 8.10 6.17
CA VAL A 198 -9.84 7.53 5.17
C VAL A 198 -11.11 8.36 4.98
N ALA A 199 -11.37 9.28 5.90
CA ALA A 199 -12.40 10.31 5.82
C ALA A 199 -12.04 11.47 6.77
N PRO A 200 -12.60 12.67 6.58
CA PRO A 200 -12.44 13.77 7.54
C PRO A 200 -12.82 13.36 8.97
N GLY A 201 -11.97 13.73 9.94
CA GLY A 201 -12.18 13.42 11.36
C GLY A 201 -11.87 11.97 11.76
N GLN A 202 -11.40 11.11 10.86
CA GLN A 202 -10.90 9.78 11.21
C GLN A 202 -9.44 9.82 11.66
N PRO A 203 -8.99 8.84 12.48
CA PRO A 203 -7.58 8.73 12.86
C PRO A 203 -6.68 8.63 11.63
N GLN A 204 -5.59 9.39 11.64
CA GLN A 204 -4.58 9.32 10.60
C GLN A 204 -3.71 8.08 10.76
N ARG A 205 -3.32 7.51 9.63
CA ARG A 205 -2.42 6.36 9.53
C ARG A 205 -1.21 6.76 8.70
N HIS A 206 -0.03 6.35 9.14
CA HIS A 206 1.17 6.48 8.31
C HIS A 206 1.10 5.44 7.20
N ILE A 207 1.19 5.89 5.95
CA ILE A 207 1.12 5.05 4.76
C ILE A 207 2.13 5.50 3.73
N ILE A 208 2.45 4.60 2.80
CA ILE A 208 3.11 4.98 1.54
C ILE A 208 2.05 5.11 0.44
N SER A 209 1.97 6.29 -0.15
CA SER A 209 1.00 6.66 -1.18
C SER A 209 1.64 6.71 -2.56
N VAL A 210 1.16 5.92 -3.51
CA VAL A 210 1.56 6.02 -4.92
C VAL A 210 0.88 7.23 -5.55
N ARG A 211 1.69 8.15 -6.09
CA ARG A 211 1.22 9.43 -6.60
C ARG A 211 1.01 9.42 -8.11
N THR A 212 1.81 8.67 -8.85
CA THR A 212 1.75 8.57 -10.31
C THR A 212 2.57 7.38 -10.80
N TYR A 213 2.74 7.29 -12.11
CA TYR A 213 3.70 6.46 -12.82
C TYR A 213 4.59 7.35 -13.68
N LEU A 214 5.81 6.93 -13.97
CA LEU A 214 6.72 7.57 -14.91
C LEU A 214 7.16 6.49 -15.90
N ASP A 215 6.96 6.74 -17.20
CA ASP A 215 7.47 5.86 -18.25
C ASP A 215 9.00 5.93 -18.30
N GLU A 216 9.63 4.93 -18.91
CA GLU A 216 11.08 4.84 -19.08
C GLU A 216 11.69 6.16 -19.62
N ASN A 217 11.05 6.76 -20.63
CA ASN A 217 11.51 8.00 -21.26
C ASN A 217 11.34 9.26 -20.39
N MET A 218 10.67 9.15 -19.24
CA MET A 218 10.50 10.23 -18.27
C MET A 218 11.52 10.15 -17.13
N LEU A 219 12.35 9.10 -17.11
CA LEU A 219 13.32 8.85 -16.06
C LEU A 219 14.69 9.37 -16.48
N SER A 220 15.31 10.15 -15.60
CA SER A 220 16.71 10.52 -15.79
C SER A 220 17.63 9.35 -15.44
N GLU A 221 18.90 9.41 -15.87
CA GLU A 221 19.90 8.43 -15.46
C GLU A 221 20.02 8.34 -13.92
N ALA A 222 19.93 9.49 -13.24
CA ALA A 222 19.94 9.55 -11.78
C ALA A 222 18.71 8.84 -11.17
N ASP A 223 17.55 8.92 -11.81
CA ASP A 223 16.34 8.20 -11.38
C ASP A 223 16.49 6.69 -11.57
N MET A 224 17.04 6.25 -12.70
CA MET A 224 17.34 4.84 -12.96
C MET A 224 18.32 4.28 -11.94
N GLN A 225 19.42 4.99 -11.68
CA GLN A 225 20.38 4.63 -10.64
C GLN A 225 19.72 4.56 -9.25
N ARG A 226 18.79 5.47 -8.94
CA ARG A 226 18.07 5.50 -7.66
C ARG A 226 17.17 4.27 -7.46
N MET A 227 16.59 3.72 -8.53
CA MET A 227 15.73 2.53 -8.49
C MET A 227 16.52 1.22 -8.43
N GLU A 228 17.74 1.21 -8.96
CA GLU A 228 18.61 0.03 -9.03
C GLU A 228 18.77 -0.67 -7.67
N GLY A 229 18.69 -2.01 -7.69
CA GLY A 229 18.86 -2.88 -6.52
C GLY A 229 17.58 -3.14 -5.73
N PHE A 230 16.45 -2.49 -6.09
CA PHE A 230 15.18 -2.69 -5.39
C PHE A 230 14.71 -4.14 -5.41
N GLU A 231 14.69 -4.79 -6.58
CA GLU A 231 14.18 -6.16 -6.72
C GLU A 231 15.05 -7.17 -5.96
N ASP A 232 16.38 -7.00 -5.96
CA ASP A 232 17.29 -7.82 -5.18
C ASP A 232 17.06 -7.64 -3.68
N ALA A 233 16.98 -6.39 -3.22
CA ALA A 233 16.72 -6.06 -1.82
C ALA A 233 15.37 -6.62 -1.34
N MET A 234 14.33 -6.53 -2.19
CA MET A 234 12.99 -7.00 -1.91
C MET A 234 12.88 -8.53 -1.89
N SER A 235 13.46 -9.21 -2.87
CA SER A 235 13.35 -10.67 -3.00
C SER A 235 14.11 -11.42 -1.90
N ARG A 236 15.13 -10.78 -1.31
CA ARG A 236 15.99 -11.34 -0.28
C ARG A 236 15.70 -10.82 1.12
N LEU A 237 14.57 -10.13 1.33
CA LEU A 237 14.26 -9.48 2.61
C LEU A 237 14.27 -10.45 3.80
N ASP A 238 13.88 -11.71 3.57
CA ASP A 238 13.82 -12.77 4.58
C ASP A 238 15.17 -13.52 4.76
N GLU A 239 16.20 -13.21 3.96
CA GLU A 239 17.53 -13.81 4.07
C GLU A 239 18.41 -13.10 5.12
N PRO A 240 19.45 -13.77 5.65
CA PRO A 240 20.48 -13.12 6.46
C PRO A 240 21.10 -11.92 5.72
N GLY A 241 21.06 -10.73 6.34
CA GLY A 241 21.52 -9.47 5.73
C GLY A 241 20.56 -8.85 4.71
N GLY A 242 19.42 -9.48 4.42
CA GLY A 242 18.39 -8.93 3.53
C GLY A 242 17.86 -7.57 3.98
N ARG A 243 17.68 -7.41 5.29
CA ARG A 243 17.28 -6.14 5.92
C ARG A 243 18.30 -5.03 5.71
N ASP A 244 19.59 -5.33 5.79
CA ASP A 244 20.65 -4.34 5.59
C ASP A 244 20.65 -3.86 4.14
N ARG A 245 20.52 -4.77 3.17
CA ARG A 245 20.37 -4.41 1.74
C ARG A 245 19.15 -3.53 1.49
N MET A 246 18.02 -3.84 2.13
CA MET A 246 16.82 -3.02 2.00
C MET A 246 16.99 -1.64 2.65
N ASN A 247 17.65 -1.57 3.80
CA ASN A 247 18.00 -0.30 4.45
C ASN A 247 18.95 0.54 3.58
N ASP A 248 19.93 -0.08 2.93
CA ASP A 248 20.86 0.58 2.02
C ASP A 248 20.13 1.12 0.79
N TRP A 249 19.22 0.33 0.20
CA TRP A 249 18.38 0.78 -0.90
C TRP A 249 17.47 1.94 -0.47
N ILE A 250 16.80 1.84 0.68
CA ILE A 250 15.98 2.91 1.26
C ILE A 250 16.83 4.17 1.43
N ALA A 251 18.04 4.07 1.99
CA ALA A 251 18.93 5.21 2.22
C ALA A 251 19.39 5.86 0.90
N LYS A 252 19.70 5.06 -0.13
CA LYS A 252 20.03 5.52 -1.50
C LYS A 252 18.84 6.22 -2.15
N ASN A 253 17.63 5.68 -1.96
CA ASN A 253 16.42 6.10 -2.66
C ASN A 253 15.71 7.27 -1.98
N ILE A 254 15.70 7.38 -0.66
CA ILE A 254 14.85 8.34 0.05
C ILE A 254 15.22 9.80 -0.28
N ARG A 255 14.21 10.64 -0.50
CA ARG A 255 14.39 12.11 -0.62
C ARG A 255 13.37 12.81 0.27
N PRO A 256 13.73 13.91 0.97
CA PRO A 256 12.75 14.70 1.70
C PRO A 256 11.59 15.12 0.79
N TRP A 257 10.37 15.04 1.29
CA TRP A 257 9.20 15.49 0.56
C TRP A 257 8.54 16.64 1.29
N ASP A 258 8.43 17.77 0.61
CA ASP A 258 7.67 18.93 1.07
C ASP A 258 6.77 19.42 -0.07
N LEU A 259 5.46 19.44 0.16
CA LEU A 259 4.49 19.99 -0.77
C LEU A 259 4.63 21.51 -0.93
N ARG A 260 5.09 22.22 0.10
CA ARG A 260 5.26 23.68 0.08
C ARG A 260 6.36 24.12 -0.88
N ALA A 261 7.39 23.29 -1.05
CA ALA A 261 8.47 23.56 -2.00
C ALA A 261 8.00 23.54 -3.47
N LYS A 262 6.92 22.81 -3.80
CA LYS A 262 6.35 22.78 -5.15
C LYS A 262 5.31 23.86 -5.42
N ALA A 263 4.60 24.34 -4.39
CA ALA A 263 3.70 25.49 -4.53
C ALA A 263 4.43 26.82 -4.79
N GLY A 264 5.73 26.89 -4.45
CA GLY A 264 6.59 28.04 -4.77
C GLY A 264 7.26 28.00 -6.15
N SER A 265 7.18 26.88 -6.89
CA SER A 265 7.84 26.70 -8.20
C SER A 265 6.89 26.71 -9.40
N GLU A 266 5.59 26.86 -9.19
CA GLU A 266 4.58 27.06 -10.25
C GLU A 266 3.77 28.34 -9.99
N ALA A 267 4.45 29.48 -10.08
CA ALA A 267 3.80 30.74 -10.41
C ALA A 267 4.44 31.31 -11.69
N PRO A 268 4.05 30.85 -12.89
CA PRO A 268 4.24 31.68 -14.06
C PRO A 268 3.24 32.83 -13.94
N GLY A 269 3.76 34.06 -13.89
CA GLY A 269 2.96 35.27 -13.88
C GLY A 269 1.90 35.22 -14.98
N MET A 270 0.64 35.26 -14.58
CA MET A 270 -0.41 35.82 -15.41
C MET A 270 -0.44 37.31 -15.10
N ASP A 271 0.31 38.07 -15.90
CA ASP A 271 -0.06 39.44 -16.21
C ASP A 271 -1.40 39.39 -16.94
N CYS A 272 -2.45 39.91 -16.28
CA CYS A 272 -3.67 40.31 -16.94
C CYS A 272 -3.60 41.83 -17.13
N SER A 273 -3.07 42.25 -18.27
CA SER A 273 -3.49 43.48 -18.95
C SER A 273 -4.85 43.26 -19.61
#